data_AF-A0A4R3L2M9-F1
#
_entry.id   AF-A0A4R3L2M9-F1
#
_cell.length_a   1.000
_cell.length_b   1.000
_cell.length_c   1.000
_cell.angle_alpha   90.00
_cell.angle_beta   90.00
_cell.angle_gamma   90.00
#
_symmetry.space_group_name_H-M   'P 1'
#
loop_
_entity.id
_entity.type
_entity.pdbx_description
1 polymer ?
#
loop_
_entity_poly.entity_id
_entity_poly.type
_entity_poly.pdbx_seq_one_letter_code
_entity_poly.pdbx_strand_id
1 'polypeptide(L)'
;MRWRNEILFAQDHLNLHVRSMLMKMLEWQVGIQTNFSVSTGKSGKYLEKYLSKHSWNDLLSTYADGSYEGTWKALLGMAKLFRRTALYVADHFLYEYPHEDALCVTEYLKHVQHLSPDATKIY
;
A
#
# COMPACT_ATOMS: atom_id res chain seq x y z
N MET A 1 12.34 -5.84 7.63
CA MET A 1 13.44 -4.88 7.46
C MET A 1 14.49 -4.94 8.56
N ARG A 2 14.10 -5.10 9.84
CA ARG A 2 15.07 -5.38 10.92
C ARG A 2 15.85 -6.69 10.74
N TRP A 3 15.19 -7.70 10.14
CA TRP A 3 15.78 -9.02 9.86
C TRP A 3 16.96 -9.00 8.85
N ARG A 4 16.89 -8.19 7.78
CA ARG A 4 18.00 -8.08 6.81
C ARG A 4 18.85 -6.81 6.97
N ASN A 5 18.45 -5.87 7.82
CA ASN A 5 19.09 -4.57 8.00
C ASN A 5 19.23 -3.73 6.70
N GLU A 6 18.44 -4.04 5.66
CA GLU A 6 18.45 -3.38 4.34
C GLU A 6 17.34 -2.31 4.24
N ILE A 7 17.38 -1.30 5.10
CA ILE A 7 16.30 -0.29 5.15
C ILE A 7 16.19 0.54 3.85
N LEU A 8 17.32 0.86 3.21
CA LEU A 8 17.34 1.65 1.97
C LEU A 8 16.69 0.89 0.82
N PHE A 9 17.09 -0.36 0.62
CA PHE A 9 16.47 -1.25 -0.37
C PHE A 9 14.96 -1.32 -0.19
N ALA A 10 14.52 -1.48 1.06
CA ALA A 10 13.12 -1.67 1.36
C ALA A 10 12.30 -0.37 1.26
N GLN A 11 12.90 0.78 1.56
CA GLN A 11 12.35 2.11 1.27
C GLN A 11 12.20 2.35 -0.24
N ASP A 12 13.23 2.00 -1.03
CA ASP A 12 13.19 2.13 -2.49
C ASP A 12 12.08 1.27 -3.09
N HIS A 13 11.96 0.01 -2.67
CA HIS A 13 10.91 -0.88 -3.15
C HIS A 13 9.52 -0.38 -2.76
N LEU A 14 9.36 0.11 -1.53
CA LEU A 14 8.10 0.68 -1.06
C LEU A 14 7.70 1.92 -1.88
N ASN A 15 8.64 2.81 -2.17
CA ASN A 15 8.36 4.07 -2.86
C ASN A 15 8.25 3.93 -4.39
N LEU A 16 9.04 3.07 -5.02
CA LEU A 16 9.06 2.91 -6.48
C LEU A 16 8.00 1.93 -6.99
N HIS A 17 7.79 0.82 -6.28
CA HIS A 17 6.94 -0.27 -6.76
C HIS A 17 5.60 -0.34 -6.03
N VAL A 18 5.60 -0.38 -4.69
CA VAL A 18 4.36 -0.59 -3.94
C VAL A 18 3.49 0.66 -3.97
N ARG A 19 4.09 1.84 -3.73
CA ARG A 19 3.37 3.12 -3.74
C ARG A 19 2.76 3.43 -5.10
N SER A 20 3.46 3.14 -6.20
CA SER A 20 2.93 3.40 -7.54
C SER A 20 1.64 2.61 -7.81
N MET A 21 1.55 1.36 -7.36
CA MET A 21 0.33 0.56 -7.46
C MET A 21 -0.79 1.05 -6.54
N LEU A 22 -0.47 1.47 -5.30
CA LEU A 22 -1.45 2.13 -4.44
C LEU A 22 -2.03 3.39 -5.07
N MET A 23 -1.16 4.27 -5.59
CA MET A 23 -1.60 5.50 -6.23
C MET A 23 -2.53 5.20 -7.40
N LYS A 24 -2.19 4.22 -8.25
CA LYS A 24 -3.06 3.79 -9.35
C LYS A 24 -4.44 3.32 -8.88
N MET A 25 -4.52 2.54 -7.79
CA MET A 25 -5.81 2.11 -7.24
C MET A 25 -6.64 3.30 -6.73
N LEU A 26 -6.02 4.26 -6.06
CA LEU A 26 -6.70 5.48 -5.59
C LEU A 26 -7.17 6.35 -6.75
N GLU A 27 -6.39 6.44 -7.83
CA GLU A 27 -6.80 7.11 -9.07
C GLU A 27 -8.01 6.44 -9.71
N TRP A 28 -8.04 5.12 -9.77
CA TRP A 28 -9.19 4.36 -10.24
C TRP A 28 -10.42 4.56 -9.36
N GLN A 29 -10.25 4.57 -8.03
CA GLN A 29 -11.35 4.88 -7.11
C GLN A 29 -11.94 6.27 -7.38
N VAL A 30 -11.10 7.30 -7.54
CA VAL A 30 -11.56 8.66 -7.88
C VAL A 30 -12.22 8.69 -9.27
N GLY A 31 -11.66 7.96 -10.23
CA GLY A 31 -12.24 7.80 -11.56
C GLY A 31 -13.66 7.25 -11.46
N ILE A 32 -13.87 6.15 -10.75
CA ILE A 32 -15.21 5.58 -10.52
C ILE A 32 -16.15 6.60 -9.88
N GLN A 33 -15.71 7.26 -8.80
CA GLN A 33 -16.54 8.23 -8.07
C GLN A 33 -16.95 9.45 -8.89
N THR A 34 -16.17 9.78 -9.93
CA THR A 34 -16.40 10.95 -10.78
C THR A 34 -16.82 10.57 -12.19
N ASN A 35 -17.19 9.31 -12.45
CA ASN A 35 -17.48 8.78 -13.79
C ASN A 35 -16.37 9.10 -14.81
N PHE A 36 -15.12 9.01 -14.36
CA PHE A 36 -13.89 9.26 -15.13
C PHE A 36 -13.83 10.67 -15.76
N SER A 37 -14.55 11.64 -15.19
CA SER A 37 -14.61 13.02 -15.71
C SER A 37 -13.47 13.92 -15.23
N VAL A 38 -12.66 13.48 -14.26
CA VAL A 38 -11.55 14.28 -13.70
C VAL A 38 -10.22 13.53 -13.75
N SER A 39 -9.12 14.29 -13.71
CA SER A 39 -7.77 13.77 -13.46
C SER A 39 -7.36 14.06 -12.02
N THR A 40 -6.66 13.12 -11.39
CA THR A 40 -6.00 13.31 -10.08
C THR A 40 -4.76 14.20 -10.14
N GLY A 41 -4.37 14.63 -11.35
CA GLY A 41 -3.23 15.50 -11.61
C GLY A 41 -1.89 14.77 -11.49
N LYS A 42 -0.80 15.44 -11.93
CA LYS A 42 0.56 14.91 -11.83
C LYS A 42 0.87 14.47 -10.39
N SER A 43 1.31 13.22 -10.25
CA SER A 43 1.64 12.59 -8.96
C SER A 43 0.48 12.57 -7.94
N GLY A 44 -0.77 12.57 -8.40
CA GLY A 44 -1.94 12.50 -7.52
C GLY A 44 -2.19 13.76 -6.68
N LYS A 45 -1.68 14.92 -7.11
CA LYS A 45 -1.78 16.21 -6.37
C LYS A 45 -3.21 16.66 -6.02
N TYR A 46 -4.24 16.08 -6.65
CA TYR A 46 -5.65 16.39 -6.35
C TYR A 46 -6.35 15.30 -5.54
N LEU A 47 -5.67 14.21 -5.16
CA LEU A 47 -6.27 13.13 -4.37
C LEU A 47 -6.87 13.63 -3.05
N GLU A 48 -6.24 14.59 -2.37
CA GLU A 48 -6.76 15.19 -1.13
C GLU A 48 -8.17 15.78 -1.28
N LYS A 49 -8.52 16.25 -2.48
CA LYS A 49 -9.84 16.85 -2.76
C LYS A 49 -10.94 15.80 -2.90
N TYR A 50 -10.58 14.57 -3.28
CA TYR A 50 -11.53 13.51 -3.62
C TYR A 50 -11.59 12.41 -2.58
N LEU A 51 -10.49 12.16 -1.89
CA LEU A 51 -10.44 11.17 -0.81
C LEU A 51 -11.13 11.71 0.44
N SER A 52 -11.79 10.81 1.18
CA SER A 52 -12.25 11.14 2.52
C SER A 52 -11.07 11.51 3.40
N LYS A 53 -11.28 12.37 4.41
CA LYS A 53 -10.24 12.74 5.39
C LYS A 53 -9.55 11.52 6.01
N HIS A 54 -10.31 10.45 6.27
CA HIS A 54 -9.77 9.18 6.75
C HIS A 54 -8.84 8.52 5.72
N SER A 55 -9.25 8.40 4.46
CA SER A 55 -8.42 7.79 3.40
C SER A 55 -7.18 8.63 3.07
N TRP A 56 -7.30 9.95 3.14
CA TRP A 56 -6.16 10.85 2.97
C TRP A 56 -5.13 10.67 4.09
N ASN A 57 -5.58 10.61 5.35
CA ASN A 57 -4.70 10.34 6.48
C ASN A 57 -4.07 8.93 6.40
N ASP A 58 -4.84 7.92 5.96
CA ASP A 58 -4.29 6.58 5.70
C ASP A 58 -3.16 6.66 4.66
N LEU A 59 -3.36 7.39 3.55
CA LEU A 59 -2.34 7.58 2.52
C LEU A 59 -1.09 8.29 3.09
N LEU A 60 -1.26 9.38 3.85
CA LEU A 60 -0.14 10.09 4.47
C LEU A 60 0.64 9.20 5.47
N SER A 61 -0.06 8.33 6.19
CA SER A 61 0.58 7.38 7.11
C SER A 61 1.47 6.34 6.42
N THR A 62 1.36 6.19 5.10
CA THR A 62 2.22 5.30 4.32
C THR A 62 3.58 5.90 3.99
N TYR A 63 3.85 7.16 4.32
CA TYR A 63 5.18 7.77 4.18
C TYR A 63 5.99 7.49 5.45
N ALA A 64 7.01 6.64 5.30
CA ALA A 64 7.86 6.26 6.41
C ALA A 64 8.77 7.41 6.85
N ASP A 65 8.97 7.55 8.16
CA ASP A 65 9.83 8.55 8.80
C ASP A 65 11.34 8.23 8.71
N GLY A 66 11.72 7.19 7.96
CA GLY A 66 13.10 6.69 7.85
C GLY A 66 13.51 5.71 8.95
N SER A 67 12.64 5.43 9.94
CA SER A 67 12.90 4.41 10.94
C SER A 67 12.47 3.01 10.47
N TYR A 68 13.09 1.97 11.02
CA TYR A 68 12.71 0.58 10.73
C TYR A 68 11.25 0.28 11.10
N GLU A 69 10.80 0.81 12.24
CA GLU A 69 9.43 0.64 12.70
C GLU A 69 8.45 1.41 11.82
N GLY A 70 8.77 2.67 11.51
CA GLY A 70 7.97 3.51 10.59
C GLY A 70 7.86 2.89 9.21
N THR A 71 8.91 2.26 8.69
CA THR A 71 8.86 1.60 7.38
C THR A 71 7.98 0.35 7.38
N TRP A 72 7.98 -0.43 8.47
CA TRP A 72 7.02 -1.53 8.64
C TRP A 72 5.58 -1.03 8.76
N LYS A 73 5.33 0.00 9.56
CA LYS A 73 4.01 0.62 9.69
C LYS A 73 3.51 1.14 8.34
N ALA A 74 4.37 1.81 7.58
CA ALA A 74 4.08 2.29 6.24
C ALA A 74 3.72 1.16 5.28
N LEU A 75 4.49 0.07 5.26
CA LEU A 75 4.25 -1.09 4.40
C LEU A 75 2.89 -1.73 4.69
N LEU A 76 2.60 -2.00 5.97
CA LEU A 76 1.33 -2.61 6.39
C LEU A 76 0.14 -1.68 6.14
N GLY A 77 0.30 -0.38 6.41
CA GLY A 77 -0.70 0.64 6.12
C GLY A 77 -1.01 0.72 4.62
N MET A 78 0.04 0.69 3.78
CA MET A 78 -0.08 0.68 2.33
C MET A 78 -0.80 -0.57 1.83
N ALA A 79 -0.45 -1.76 2.33
CA ALA A 79 -1.13 -3.01 1.99
C ALA A 79 -2.62 -3.00 2.36
N LYS A 80 -2.96 -2.48 3.56
CA LYS A 80 -4.34 -2.36 4.03
C LYS A 80 -5.15 -1.39 3.15
N LEU A 81 -4.60 -0.22 2.86
CA LEU A 81 -5.23 0.78 2.01
C LEU A 81 -5.42 0.25 0.59
N PHE A 82 -4.39 -0.38 0.02
CA PHE A 82 -4.44 -1.02 -1.29
C PHE A 82 -5.55 -2.05 -1.37
N ARG A 83 -5.62 -2.99 -0.40
CA ARG A 83 -6.67 -4.02 -0.36
C ARG A 83 -8.07 -3.42 -0.34
N ARG A 84 -8.31 -2.42 0.53
CA ARG A 84 -9.61 -1.74 0.62
C ARG A 84 -10.00 -1.10 -0.72
N THR A 85 -9.08 -0.38 -1.32
CA THR A 85 -9.35 0.32 -2.59
C THR A 85 -9.48 -0.65 -3.77
N ALA A 86 -8.64 -1.68 -3.83
CA ALA A 86 -8.69 -2.70 -4.88
C ALA A 86 -10.01 -3.49 -4.83
N LEU A 87 -10.52 -3.83 -3.64
CA LEU A 87 -11.83 -4.47 -3.49
C LEU A 87 -12.96 -3.57 -4.02
N TYR A 88 -12.93 -2.27 -3.69
CA TYR A 88 -13.91 -1.31 -4.22
C TYR A 88 -13.87 -1.23 -5.76
N VAL A 89 -12.67 -1.19 -6.33
CA VAL A 89 -12.50 -1.12 -7.79
C VAL A 89 -12.94 -2.43 -8.46
N ALA A 90 -12.57 -3.57 -7.89
CA ALA A 90 -12.93 -4.88 -8.40
C ALA A 90 -14.46 -5.09 -8.39
N ASP A 91 -15.13 -4.71 -7.29
CA ASP A 91 -16.58 -4.76 -7.16
C ASP A 91 -17.27 -3.90 -8.24
N HIS A 92 -16.80 -2.66 -8.46
CA HIS A 92 -17.37 -1.77 -9.47
C HIS A 92 -17.24 -2.33 -10.90
N PHE A 93 -16.10 -2.92 -11.25
CA PHE A 93 -15.85 -3.46 -12.59
C PHE A 93 -16.22 -4.94 -12.74
N LEU A 94 -16.76 -5.57 -11.70
CA LEU A 94 -17.07 -7.00 -11.66
C LEU A 94 -15.84 -7.90 -11.94
N TYR A 95 -14.67 -7.48 -11.46
CA TYR A 95 -13.45 -8.28 -11.51
C TYR A 95 -13.33 -9.17 -10.27
N GLU A 96 -12.76 -10.36 -10.48
CA GLU A 96 -12.39 -11.23 -9.37
C GLU A 96 -11.17 -10.66 -8.64
N TYR A 97 -11.29 -10.46 -7.33
CA TYR A 97 -10.16 -10.09 -6.48
C TYR A 97 -9.44 -11.35 -6.01
N PRO A 98 -8.12 -11.48 -6.21
CA PRO A 98 -7.36 -12.67 -5.81
C PRO A 98 -7.16 -12.71 -4.29
N HIS A 99 -8.20 -13.15 -3.58
CA HIS A 99 -8.25 -13.16 -2.12
C HIS A 99 -7.16 -14.04 -1.51
N GLU A 100 -6.88 -15.18 -2.12
CA GLU A 100 -5.86 -16.13 -1.64
C GLU A 100 -4.46 -15.53 -1.72
N ASP A 101 -4.08 -14.94 -2.86
CA ASP A 101 -2.79 -14.27 -3.00
C ASP A 101 -2.63 -13.12 -2.00
N ALA A 102 -3.68 -12.32 -1.81
CA ALA A 102 -3.67 -11.22 -0.85
C ALA A 102 -3.48 -11.72 0.59
N LEU A 103 -4.09 -12.86 0.94
CA LEU A 103 -3.91 -13.51 2.24
C LEU A 103 -2.47 -14.02 2.39
N CYS A 104 -1.96 -14.76 1.41
CA CYS A 104 -0.60 -15.31 1.40
C CYS A 104 0.45 -14.22 1.59
N VAL A 105 0.35 -13.11 0.86
CA VAL A 105 1.26 -11.96 1.02
C VAL A 105 1.15 -11.35 2.42
N THR A 106 -0.07 -11.20 2.95
CA THR A 106 -0.28 -10.62 4.29
C THR A 106 0.34 -11.50 5.38
N GLU A 107 0.14 -12.81 5.31
CA GLU A 107 0.68 -13.75 6.29
C GLU A 107 2.20 -13.86 6.19
N TYR A 108 2.75 -13.87 4.97
CA TYR A 108 4.19 -13.80 4.77
C TYR A 108 4.81 -12.53 5.38
N LEU A 109 4.19 -11.37 5.17
CA LEU A 109 4.68 -10.11 5.74
C LEU A 109 4.66 -10.13 7.28
N LYS A 110 3.60 -10.66 7.89
CA LYS A 110 3.52 -10.84 9.35
C LYS A 110 4.59 -11.79 9.85
N HIS A 111 4.79 -12.92 9.17
CA HIS A 111 5.82 -13.90 9.53
C HIS A 111 7.21 -13.25 9.55
N VAL A 112 7.58 -12.58 8.44
CA VAL A 112 8.88 -11.90 8.32
C VAL A 112 9.04 -10.73 9.30
N GLN A 113 7.95 -10.07 9.71
CA GLN A 113 7.99 -9.01 10.72
C GLN A 113 8.39 -9.54 12.11
N HIS A 114 7.99 -10.76 12.46
CA HIS A 114 8.26 -11.38 13.76
C HIS A 114 9.53 -12.23 13.79
N LEU A 115 10.22 -12.40 12.66
CA LEU A 115 11.52 -13.09 12.64
C LEU A 115 12.54 -12.36 13.51
N SER A 116 13.32 -13.14 14.28
CA SER A 116 14.46 -12.64 15.03
C SER A 116 15.47 -11.97 14.09
N PRO A 117 16.14 -10.87 14.50
CA PRO A 117 17.24 -10.29 13.74
C PRO A 117 18.35 -11.30 13.39
N ASP A 118 18.52 -12.34 14.22
CA ASP A 118 19.55 -13.37 14.05
C ASP A 118 19.08 -14.57 13.20
N ALA A 119 17.86 -14.56 12.69
CA ALA A 119 17.35 -15.67 11.89
C ALA A 119 18.15 -15.80 10.57
N THR A 120 18.68 -16.98 10.28
CA THR A 120 19.44 -17.24 9.05
C THR A 120 18.58 -17.81 7.92
N LYS A 121 17.33 -18.18 8.22
CA LYS A 121 16.33 -18.69 7.28
C LYS A 121 14.97 -18.06 7.54
N ILE A 122 14.15 -17.98 6.50
CA ILE A 122 12.75 -17.54 6.60
C ILE A 122 11.86 -18.69 7.12
N TYR A 123 12.24 -19.94 6.84
CA TYR A 123 11.57 -21.15 7.30
C TYR A 123 12.57 -22.12 7.94
#